data_AF-A0A1J5TPF0-F1
#
_entry.id   AF-A0A1J5TPF0-F1
#
_cell.length_a   1.000
_cell.length_b   1.000
_cell.length_c   1.000
_cell.angle_alpha   90.00
_cell.angle_beta   90.00
_cell.angle_gamma   90.00
#
_symmetry.space_group_name_H-M   'P 1'
#
loop_
_entity.id
_entity.type
_entity.pdbx_description
1 polymer ?
#
loop_
_entity_poly.entity_id
_entity_poly.type
_entity_poly.pdbx_seq_one_letter_code
_entity_poly.pdbx_strand_id
1 'polypeptide(L)'
;MIGFCFQEGSYVPDKPYSQAGLRRSAQPLSSTLAIISPHTMTPDDIRFASVKEDRGWYFVEYFPPHPDFRFSVLQLSVVESHDANAVANAMEYEARDWLRRYPVPVMVTAFSLEGDVFPLQSARPTDHLIAFSDPTQSKEVLRWELVADAELPAVALDRTFLKRIFANVPSKTGREIQAEAQKHITTLKVGWWIVFLWAVVVPLGVAVLEWWSDLLGLVVLAYAFFKAAVEALRLTGHLPKSERERQKEAEDLKMRHYYYHCERNPESFERLKADNFRREEIERTKSQAAALKTQQHPSTDG
;
A
#
# COMPACT_ATOMS: atom_id res chain seq x y z
N MET A 1 38.80 40.64 43.05
CA MET A 1 37.34 40.59 42.96
C MET A 1 37.02 40.56 41.48
N ILE A 2 36.87 39.37 40.91
CA ILE A 2 36.84 39.12 39.46
C ILE A 2 35.37 38.98 39.06
N GLY A 3 34.96 39.80 38.09
CA GLY A 3 33.61 39.83 37.54
C GLY A 3 33.34 38.73 36.53
N PHE A 4 32.06 38.47 36.33
CA PHE A 4 31.52 37.84 35.13
C PHE A 4 30.30 38.65 34.68
N CYS A 5 30.45 39.28 33.51
CA CYS A 5 29.36 39.84 32.72
C CYS A 5 28.55 38.69 32.11
N PHE A 6 27.23 38.73 32.24
CA PHE A 6 26.34 37.91 31.44
C PHE A 6 25.58 38.83 30.47
N GLN A 7 25.70 38.51 29.19
CA GLN A 7 25.29 39.33 28.05
C GLN A 7 23.82 39.03 27.73
N GLU A 8 22.98 40.06 27.68
CA GLU A 8 21.59 39.97 27.24
C GLU A 8 21.53 39.70 25.72
N GLY A 9 21.02 38.53 25.35
CA GLY A 9 20.68 38.19 23.97
C GLY A 9 19.29 38.70 23.64
N SER A 10 19.24 39.65 22.72
CA SER A 10 18.03 40.25 22.14
C SER A 10 17.24 39.21 21.34
N TYR A 11 16.00 38.97 21.78
CA TYR A 11 15.00 38.18 21.07
C TYR A 11 14.45 38.98 19.88
N VAL A 12 14.71 38.50 18.66
CA VAL A 12 14.13 39.02 17.42
C VAL A 12 12.84 38.23 17.14
N PRO A 13 11.67 38.86 17.02
CA PRO A 13 10.47 38.15 16.60
C PRO A 13 10.55 37.86 15.10
N ASP A 14 10.59 36.57 14.76
CA ASP A 14 10.44 36.09 13.40
C ASP A 14 9.07 36.48 12.83
N LYS A 15 9.10 36.90 11.57
CA LYS A 15 7.93 37.33 10.79
C LYS A 15 6.89 36.21 10.70
N PRO A 16 5.59 36.52 10.68
CA PRO A 16 4.56 35.52 10.39
C PRO A 16 4.71 35.05 8.94
N TYR A 17 5.09 33.79 8.76
CA TYR A 17 4.93 33.09 7.49
C TYR A 17 3.43 32.99 7.20
N SER A 18 3.00 33.78 6.20
CA SER A 18 1.70 33.64 5.56
C SER A 18 1.60 32.26 4.92
N GLN A 19 0.94 31.32 5.60
CA GLN A 19 0.48 30.07 4.99
C GLN A 19 -0.79 30.34 4.18
N ALA A 20 -0.61 30.93 3.00
CA ALA A 20 -1.61 30.92 1.95
C ALA A 20 -0.99 30.19 0.75
N GLY A 21 -1.23 28.88 0.67
CA GLY A 21 -0.66 28.07 -0.40
C GLY A 21 -1.03 26.59 -0.31
N LEU A 22 -2.16 26.25 -0.93
CA LEU A 22 -2.46 24.94 -1.53
C LEU A 22 -2.34 23.72 -0.60
N ARG A 23 -3.43 23.44 0.13
CA ARG A 23 -3.86 22.06 0.40
C ARG A 23 -4.15 21.37 -0.95
N ARG A 24 -3.13 20.84 -1.62
CA ARG A 24 -3.31 19.67 -2.49
C ARG A 24 -3.12 18.46 -1.61
N SER A 25 -4.23 17.79 -1.30
CA SER A 25 -4.24 16.48 -0.68
C SER A 25 -3.45 15.50 -1.55
N ALA A 26 -2.18 15.28 -1.20
CA ALA A 26 -1.47 14.08 -1.63
C ALA A 26 -2.11 12.90 -0.90
N GLN A 27 -3.01 12.19 -1.57
CA GLN A 27 -3.39 10.85 -1.13
C GLN A 27 -2.18 9.94 -1.40
N PRO A 28 -1.64 9.24 -0.39
CA PRO A 28 -0.62 8.23 -0.64
C PRO A 28 -1.25 7.06 -1.41
N LEU A 29 -0.80 6.85 -2.65
CA LEU A 29 -1.04 5.63 -3.43
C LEU A 29 -0.15 4.50 -2.89
N SER A 30 -0.41 4.06 -1.66
CA SER A 30 0.15 2.80 -1.16
C SER A 30 -0.95 1.97 -0.51
N SER A 31 -1.23 0.85 -1.16
CA SER A 31 -1.77 -0.37 -0.55
C SER A 31 -3.10 -0.26 0.20
N THR A 32 -3.97 0.67 -0.19
CA THR A 32 -5.40 0.47 0.05
C THR A 32 -5.87 -0.45 -1.06
N LEU A 33 -6.40 -1.62 -0.68
CA LEU A 33 -7.41 -2.35 -1.44
C LEU A 33 -8.04 -1.40 -2.44
N ALA A 34 -7.81 -1.64 -3.73
CA ALA A 34 -8.65 -1.02 -4.73
C ALA A 34 -10.08 -1.33 -4.30
N ILE A 35 -10.74 -0.36 -3.68
CA ILE A 35 -12.18 -0.27 -3.64
C ILE A 35 -12.50 0.05 -5.08
N ILE A 36 -12.39 -1.00 -5.89
CA ILE A 36 -13.10 -1.20 -7.13
C ILE A 36 -14.52 -0.89 -6.69
N SER A 37 -15.01 0.31 -6.99
CA SER A 37 -16.44 0.53 -7.14
C SER A 37 -16.95 -0.75 -7.82
N PRO A 38 -17.93 -1.47 -7.25
CA PRO A 38 -18.38 -2.74 -7.80
C PRO A 38 -19.13 -2.47 -9.10
N HIS A 39 -18.42 -1.99 -10.12
CA HIS A 39 -18.70 -2.34 -11.48
C HIS A 39 -18.65 -3.86 -11.48
N THR A 40 -19.84 -4.43 -11.63
CA THR A 40 -20.12 -5.85 -11.74
C THR A 40 -19.12 -6.47 -12.70
N MET A 41 -18.04 -7.02 -12.14
CA MET A 41 -17.03 -7.73 -12.91
C MET A 41 -17.74 -8.90 -13.56
N THR A 42 -17.90 -8.83 -14.88
CA THR A 42 -18.65 -9.86 -15.58
C THR A 42 -17.83 -11.15 -15.58
N PRO A 43 -18.50 -12.32 -15.57
CA PRO A 43 -17.81 -13.61 -15.62
C PRO A 43 -16.78 -13.72 -16.77
N ASP A 44 -17.04 -13.00 -17.87
CA ASP A 44 -16.24 -13.03 -19.10
C ASP A 44 -15.16 -11.94 -19.18
N ASP A 45 -15.02 -11.12 -18.14
CA ASP A 45 -13.94 -10.13 -18.07
C ASP A 45 -12.60 -10.83 -17.86
N ILE A 46 -11.60 -10.45 -18.64
CA ILE A 46 -10.26 -11.01 -18.58
C ILE A 46 -9.32 -9.95 -18.10
N ARG A 47 -8.51 -10.31 -17.09
CA ARG A 47 -7.48 -9.46 -16.54
C ARG A 47 -6.13 -10.10 -16.80
N PHE A 48 -5.26 -9.36 -17.47
CA PHE A 48 -3.88 -9.75 -17.67
C PHE A 48 -3.04 -9.33 -16.46
N ALA A 49 -2.06 -10.14 -16.10
CA ALA A 49 -1.07 -9.79 -15.09
C ALA A 49 -0.17 -8.65 -15.60
N SER A 50 0.41 -7.89 -14.67
CA SER A 50 1.47 -6.95 -15.02
C SER A 50 2.76 -7.68 -15.35
N VAL A 51 3.56 -7.07 -16.22
CA VAL A 51 4.88 -7.60 -16.63
C VAL A 51 5.95 -6.62 -16.14
N LYS A 52 6.95 -7.13 -15.42
CA LYS A 52 8.07 -6.33 -14.88
C LYS A 52 9.36 -6.65 -15.60
N GLU A 53 10.11 -5.62 -16.01
CA GLU A 53 11.42 -5.78 -16.66
C GLU A 53 12.43 -4.80 -16.07
N ASP A 54 13.65 -5.27 -15.77
CA ASP A 54 14.77 -4.42 -15.38
C ASP A 54 15.48 -3.80 -16.60
N ARG A 55 16.00 -2.58 -16.42
CA ARG A 55 16.76 -1.80 -17.40
C ARG A 55 18.05 -1.22 -16.79
N GLY A 56 18.51 -1.76 -15.66
CA GLY A 56 19.70 -1.30 -14.95
C GLY A 56 19.42 -0.20 -13.93
N TRP A 57 19.33 1.06 -14.40
CA TRP A 57 19.15 2.24 -13.52
C TRP A 57 17.67 2.57 -13.23
N TYR A 58 16.76 1.89 -13.93
CA TYR A 58 15.32 1.89 -13.73
C TYR A 58 14.75 0.51 -14.05
N PHE A 59 13.51 0.27 -13.65
CA PHE A 59 12.72 -0.85 -14.13
C PHE A 59 11.37 -0.36 -14.63
N VAL A 60 10.71 -1.18 -15.41
CA VAL A 60 9.39 -0.89 -15.98
C VAL A 60 8.38 -1.93 -15.55
N GLU A 61 7.16 -1.48 -15.26
CA GLU A 61 6.01 -2.33 -15.05
C GLU A 61 4.94 -1.97 -16.09
N TYR A 62 4.62 -2.96 -16.94
CA TYR A 62 3.61 -2.84 -17.96
C TYR A 62 2.29 -3.40 -17.44
N PHE A 63 1.24 -2.59 -17.52
CA PHE A 63 -0.12 -2.96 -17.20
C PHE A 63 -0.95 -2.98 -18.49
N PRO A 64 -1.37 -4.16 -18.96
CA PRO A 64 -2.28 -4.27 -20.10
C PRO A 64 -3.58 -3.48 -19.84
N PRO A 65 -4.32 -3.11 -20.91
CA PRO A 65 -5.46 -2.21 -20.77
C PRO A 65 -6.56 -2.88 -19.96
N HIS A 66 -7.14 -2.13 -19.03
CA HIS A 66 -8.33 -2.56 -18.30
C HIS A 66 -9.55 -2.46 -19.24
N PRO A 67 -10.57 -3.33 -19.12
CA PRO A 67 -11.72 -3.37 -20.04
C PRO A 67 -12.43 -2.03 -20.29
N ASP A 68 -12.38 -1.12 -19.33
CA ASP A 68 -13.03 0.19 -19.39
C ASP A 68 -12.14 1.31 -19.95
N PHE A 69 -10.86 1.01 -20.21
CA PHE A 69 -9.87 2.00 -20.61
C PHE A 69 -9.36 1.73 -22.02
N ARG A 70 -9.06 2.80 -22.76
CA ARG A 70 -8.58 2.73 -24.16
C ARG A 70 -7.06 2.64 -24.30
N PHE A 71 -6.35 2.58 -23.17
CA PHE A 71 -4.90 2.57 -23.12
C PHE A 71 -4.38 1.63 -22.03
N SER A 72 -3.14 1.22 -22.22
CA SER A 72 -2.34 0.47 -21.26
C SER A 72 -1.56 1.45 -20.39
N VAL A 73 -1.16 1.04 -19.19
CA VAL A 73 -0.33 1.88 -18.31
C VAL A 73 1.08 1.31 -18.27
N LEU A 74 2.07 2.18 -18.45
CA LEU A 74 3.48 1.85 -18.25
C LEU A 74 3.99 2.70 -17.10
N GLN A 75 4.48 2.03 -16.07
CA GLN A 75 5.13 2.68 -14.94
C GLN A 75 6.64 2.49 -15.05
N LEU A 76 7.39 3.59 -15.06
CA LEU A 76 8.84 3.58 -15.05
C LEU A 76 9.30 3.97 -13.65
N SER A 77 9.96 3.08 -12.93
CA SER A 77 10.46 3.34 -11.57
C SER A 77 11.96 3.59 -11.60
N VAL A 78 12.36 4.82 -11.29
CA VAL A 78 13.76 5.28 -11.29
C VAL A 78 14.45 4.83 -10.00
N VAL A 79 15.52 4.06 -10.13
CA VAL A 79 16.26 3.49 -8.98
C VAL A 79 17.51 4.30 -8.66
N GLU A 80 18.18 4.80 -9.70
CA GLU A 80 19.38 5.63 -9.60
C GLU A 80 19.08 7.08 -10.02
N SER A 81 19.78 8.06 -9.44
CA SER A 81 19.52 9.47 -9.73
C SER A 81 19.94 9.82 -11.16
N HIS A 82 18.99 10.30 -11.95
CA HIS A 82 19.20 10.78 -13.32
C HIS A 82 18.48 12.11 -13.53
N ASP A 83 18.91 12.86 -14.56
CA ASP A 83 18.28 14.12 -14.92
C ASP A 83 16.95 13.90 -15.64
N ALA A 84 16.09 14.92 -15.63
CA ALA A 84 14.75 14.82 -16.21
C ALA A 84 14.77 14.51 -17.72
N ASN A 85 15.81 14.91 -18.46
CA ASN A 85 15.90 14.57 -19.88
C ASN A 85 16.20 13.09 -20.10
N ALA A 86 17.10 12.49 -19.31
CA ALA A 86 17.36 11.05 -19.40
C ALA A 86 16.09 10.23 -19.08
N VAL A 87 15.34 10.63 -18.05
CA VAL A 87 14.06 9.98 -17.70
C VAL A 87 13.03 10.15 -18.81
N ALA A 88 12.85 11.36 -19.34
CA ALA A 88 11.91 11.61 -20.44
C ALA A 88 12.28 10.80 -21.70
N ASN A 89 13.57 10.72 -22.04
CA ASN A 89 14.04 9.93 -23.18
C ASN A 89 13.81 8.42 -22.96
N ALA A 90 13.98 7.93 -21.72
CA ALA A 90 13.67 6.55 -21.37
C ALA A 90 12.17 6.27 -21.50
N MET A 91 11.29 7.19 -21.04
CA MET A 91 9.85 7.07 -21.23
C MET A 91 9.46 7.02 -22.71
N GLU A 92 10.04 7.87 -23.55
CA GLU A 92 9.79 7.83 -25.00
C GLU A 92 10.31 6.53 -25.63
N TYR A 93 11.48 6.05 -25.22
CA TYR A 93 12.02 4.77 -25.69
C TYR A 93 11.08 3.61 -25.35
N GLU A 94 10.66 3.51 -24.09
CA GLU A 94 9.77 2.46 -23.60
C GLU A 94 8.37 2.55 -24.22
N ALA A 95 7.86 3.76 -24.48
CA ALA A 95 6.61 3.94 -25.20
C ALA A 95 6.68 3.40 -26.64
N ARG A 96 7.77 3.69 -27.36
CA ARG A 96 7.97 3.19 -28.73
C ARG A 96 8.15 1.68 -28.74
N ASP A 97 8.93 1.16 -27.80
CA ASP A 97 9.14 -0.29 -27.68
C ASP A 97 7.83 -1.02 -27.35
N TRP A 98 7.00 -0.45 -26.46
CA TRP A 98 5.66 -0.94 -26.20
C TRP A 98 4.81 -0.99 -27.47
N LEU A 99 4.72 0.10 -28.22
CA LEU A 99 3.91 0.16 -29.44
C LEU A 99 4.36 -0.84 -30.51
N ARG A 100 5.64 -1.20 -30.55
CA ARG A 100 6.19 -2.23 -31.44
C ARG A 100 5.79 -3.64 -31.02
N ARG A 101 5.81 -3.93 -29.71
CA ARG A 101 5.42 -5.24 -29.16
C ARG A 101 3.90 -5.41 -29.18
N TYR A 102 3.19 -4.36 -28.78
CA TYR A 102 1.75 -4.33 -28.58
C TYR A 102 1.19 -3.02 -29.18
N PRO A 103 0.53 -3.08 -30.34
CA PRO A 103 -0.01 -1.89 -31.01
C PRO A 103 -1.31 -1.40 -30.34
N VAL A 104 -1.19 -1.08 -29.05
CA VAL A 104 -2.23 -0.61 -28.14
C VAL A 104 -1.74 0.71 -27.54
N PRO A 105 -2.58 1.76 -27.47
CA PRO A 105 -2.20 3.02 -26.82
C PRO A 105 -1.65 2.79 -25.42
N VAL A 106 -0.68 3.60 -25.01
CA VAL A 106 -0.04 3.51 -23.69
C VAL A 106 0.13 4.89 -23.08
N MET A 107 -0.13 4.97 -21.78
CA MET A 107 0.22 6.11 -20.93
C MET A 107 1.43 5.73 -20.09
N VAL A 108 2.51 6.47 -20.25
CA VAL A 108 3.76 6.28 -19.52
C VAL A 108 3.86 7.32 -18.41
N THR A 109 4.22 6.88 -17.21
CA THR A 109 4.49 7.75 -16.06
C THR A 109 5.75 7.28 -15.35
N ALA A 110 6.64 8.21 -15.04
CA ALA A 110 7.84 7.93 -14.27
C ALA A 110 7.59 8.18 -12.77
N PHE A 111 8.20 7.34 -11.94
CA PHE A 111 8.15 7.40 -10.48
C PHE A 111 9.56 7.48 -9.92
N SER A 112 9.73 8.26 -8.86
CA SER A 112 10.96 8.34 -8.10
C SER A 112 11.15 7.10 -7.21
N LEU A 113 12.29 7.04 -6.54
CA LEU A 113 12.63 5.98 -5.61
C LEU A 113 11.63 5.87 -4.44
N GLU A 114 11.06 7.01 -4.05
CA GLU A 114 10.05 7.15 -2.99
C GLU A 114 8.64 6.71 -3.44
N GLY A 115 8.43 6.43 -4.73
CA GLY A 115 7.12 6.11 -5.29
C GLY A 115 6.26 7.32 -5.66
N ASP A 116 6.81 8.54 -5.57
CA ASP A 116 6.16 9.75 -6.05
C ASP A 116 6.33 9.91 -7.57
N VAL A 117 5.45 10.66 -8.23
CA VAL A 117 5.60 10.96 -9.67
C VAL A 117 6.88 11.78 -9.88
N PHE A 118 7.73 11.32 -10.79
CA PHE A 118 8.99 11.99 -11.10
C PHE A 118 8.70 13.31 -11.85
N PRO A 119 9.13 14.47 -11.33
CA PRO A 119 8.83 15.76 -11.95
C PRO A 119 9.63 15.97 -13.24
N LEU A 120 8.93 16.16 -14.36
CA LEU A 120 9.52 16.36 -15.69
C LEU A 120 9.37 17.78 -16.21
N GLN A 121 8.83 18.72 -15.43
CA GLN A 121 8.54 20.10 -15.86
C GLN A 121 9.78 20.86 -16.38
N SER A 122 10.98 20.43 -16.00
CA SER A 122 12.24 20.99 -16.49
C SER A 122 12.61 20.53 -17.91
N ALA A 123 12.07 19.41 -18.37
CA ALA A 123 12.39 18.79 -19.66
C ALA A 123 11.18 18.71 -20.62
N ARG A 124 9.96 18.62 -20.09
CA ARG A 124 8.70 18.40 -20.82
C ARG A 124 7.55 19.16 -20.17
N PRO A 125 6.45 19.45 -20.89
CA PRO A 125 5.32 20.21 -20.35
C PRO A 125 4.48 19.44 -19.31
N THR A 126 4.48 18.10 -19.35
CA THR A 126 3.72 17.23 -18.44
C THR A 126 4.56 16.05 -17.94
N ASP A 127 4.16 15.48 -16.80
CA ASP A 127 4.85 14.32 -16.18
C ASP A 127 4.41 12.96 -16.76
N HIS A 128 3.46 12.97 -17.70
CA HIS A 128 2.96 11.79 -18.39
C HIS A 128 3.10 11.95 -19.90
N LEU A 129 3.40 10.82 -20.54
CA LEU A 129 3.50 10.68 -21.99
C LEU A 129 2.40 9.75 -22.46
N ILE A 130 1.63 10.18 -23.46
CA ILE A 130 0.67 9.31 -24.15
C ILE A 130 1.25 8.95 -25.52
N ALA A 131 1.23 7.67 -25.83
CA ALA A 131 1.75 7.14 -27.08
C ALA A 131 0.73 6.22 -27.74
N PHE A 132 0.50 6.40 -29.04
CA PHE A 132 -0.39 5.56 -29.83
C PHE A 132 0.02 5.53 -31.30
N SER A 133 -0.43 4.52 -32.03
CA SER A 133 -0.24 4.45 -33.48
C SER A 133 -1.41 5.15 -34.17
N ASP A 134 -1.12 6.10 -35.07
CA ASP A 134 -2.13 6.73 -35.90
C ASP A 134 -2.60 5.74 -36.98
N PRO A 135 -3.90 5.36 -37.02
CA PRO A 135 -4.41 4.43 -38.02
C PRO A 135 -4.34 4.97 -39.45
N THR A 136 -4.26 6.30 -39.64
CA THR A 136 -4.23 6.94 -40.96
C THR A 136 -2.82 7.09 -41.52
N GLN A 137 -1.83 7.38 -40.66
CA GLN A 137 -0.46 7.66 -41.09
C GLN A 137 0.52 6.50 -40.81
N SER A 138 0.07 5.44 -40.14
CA SER A 138 0.89 4.30 -39.72
C SER A 138 2.15 4.73 -38.97
N LYS A 139 2.10 5.88 -38.29
CA LYS A 139 3.22 6.48 -37.58
C LYS A 139 2.93 6.51 -36.08
N GLU A 140 3.96 6.25 -35.30
CA GLU A 140 3.96 6.39 -33.85
C GLU A 140 3.78 7.89 -33.50
N VAL A 141 2.75 8.19 -32.71
CA VAL A 141 2.48 9.54 -32.20
C VAL A 141 2.78 9.56 -30.71
N LEU A 142 3.66 10.46 -30.29
CA LEU A 142 4.03 10.70 -28.90
C LEU A 142 3.54 12.09 -28.49
N ARG A 143 2.73 12.17 -27.43
CA ARG A 143 2.16 13.43 -26.94
C ARG A 143 2.42 13.60 -25.44
N TRP A 144 3.04 14.72 -25.09
CA TRP A 144 3.27 15.16 -23.71
C TRP A 144 2.12 16.07 -23.28
N GLU A 145 0.90 15.53 -23.28
CA GLU A 145 -0.30 16.22 -22.84
C GLU A 145 -1.39 15.22 -22.46
N LEU A 146 -2.42 15.68 -21.77
CA LEU A 146 -3.60 14.88 -21.49
C LEU A 146 -4.47 14.81 -22.75
N VAL A 147 -4.54 13.63 -23.35
CA VAL A 147 -5.33 13.37 -24.56
C VAL A 147 -6.72 12.89 -24.16
N ALA A 148 -7.77 13.39 -24.80
CA ALA A 148 -9.13 12.94 -24.55
C ALA A 148 -9.35 11.50 -25.06
N ASP A 149 -10.14 10.70 -24.33
CA ASP A 149 -10.43 9.29 -24.69
C ASP A 149 -11.00 9.12 -26.11
N ALA A 150 -11.69 10.13 -26.63
CA ALA A 150 -12.25 10.14 -27.98
C ALA A 150 -11.17 10.17 -29.07
N GLU A 151 -10.00 10.74 -28.80
CA GLU A 151 -8.87 10.81 -29.74
C GLU A 151 -8.05 9.52 -29.76
N LEU A 152 -8.16 8.69 -28.71
CA LEU A 152 -7.43 7.43 -28.63
C LEU A 152 -8.08 6.35 -29.50
N PRO A 153 -7.27 5.56 -30.25
CA PRO A 153 -7.77 4.42 -31.01
C PRO A 153 -8.56 3.44 -30.13
N ALA A 154 -9.75 3.03 -30.59
CA ALA A 154 -10.61 2.09 -29.87
C ALA A 154 -10.11 0.62 -29.90
N VAL A 155 -8.89 0.38 -30.40
CA VAL A 155 -8.29 -0.96 -30.56
C VAL A 155 -8.17 -1.69 -29.22
N ALA A 156 -7.94 -0.96 -28.13
CA ALA A 156 -7.89 -1.51 -26.78
C ALA A 156 -9.22 -2.06 -26.26
N LEU A 157 -10.36 -1.72 -26.89
CA LEU A 157 -11.68 -2.22 -26.48
C LEU A 157 -12.01 -3.59 -27.09
N ASP A 158 -11.28 -4.03 -28.13
CA ASP A 158 -11.52 -5.34 -28.76
C ASP A 158 -10.87 -6.47 -27.94
N ARG A 159 -11.71 -7.22 -27.23
CA ARG A 159 -11.29 -8.37 -26.40
C ARG A 159 -10.60 -9.47 -27.19
N THR A 160 -11.03 -9.73 -28.42
CA THR A 160 -10.44 -10.80 -29.25
C THR A 160 -9.05 -10.40 -29.68
N PHE A 161 -8.88 -9.14 -30.05
CA PHE A 161 -7.60 -8.54 -30.34
C PHE A 161 -6.65 -8.60 -29.13
N LEU A 162 -7.10 -8.16 -27.94
CA LEU A 162 -6.29 -8.19 -26.73
C LEU A 162 -5.82 -9.60 -26.35
N LYS A 163 -6.71 -10.61 -26.39
CA LYS A 163 -6.32 -12.00 -26.09
C LYS A 163 -5.23 -12.51 -27.02
N ARG A 164 -5.28 -12.13 -28.30
CA ARG A 164 -4.29 -12.55 -29.29
C ARG A 164 -2.94 -11.87 -29.04
N ILE A 165 -2.95 -10.57 -28.77
CA ILE A 165 -1.75 -9.76 -28.58
C ILE A 165 -1.06 -10.06 -27.25
N PHE A 166 -1.82 -10.30 -26.19
CA PHE A 166 -1.34 -10.63 -24.85
C PHE A 166 -1.36 -12.13 -24.54
N ALA A 167 -1.31 -12.99 -25.55
CA ALA A 167 -1.38 -14.45 -25.36
C ALA A 167 -0.24 -15.00 -24.46
N ASN A 168 0.90 -14.31 -24.44
CA ASN A 168 2.07 -14.70 -23.63
C ASN A 168 2.02 -14.13 -22.20
N VAL A 169 1.03 -13.30 -21.86
CA VAL A 169 0.89 -12.71 -20.53
C VAL A 169 -0.10 -13.54 -19.73
N PRO A 170 0.25 -13.98 -18.50
CA PRO A 170 -0.69 -14.69 -17.64
C PRO A 170 -1.97 -13.90 -17.49
N SER A 171 -3.11 -14.53 -17.72
CA SER A 171 -4.41 -13.89 -17.56
C SER A 171 -5.31 -14.72 -16.65
N LYS A 172 -6.17 -14.03 -15.91
CA LYS A 172 -7.22 -14.62 -15.09
C LYS A 172 -8.58 -14.14 -15.60
N THR A 173 -9.54 -15.04 -15.63
CA THR A 173 -10.94 -14.71 -15.95
C THR A 173 -11.66 -14.18 -14.71
N GLY A 174 -12.76 -13.45 -14.93
CA GLY A 174 -13.53 -12.90 -13.84
C GLY A 174 -14.11 -13.97 -12.93
N ARG A 175 -14.47 -15.13 -13.49
CA ARG A 175 -14.88 -16.31 -12.72
C ARG A 175 -13.79 -16.84 -11.80
N GLU A 176 -12.54 -16.90 -12.26
CA GLU A 176 -11.41 -17.38 -11.44
C GLU A 176 -11.12 -16.42 -10.30
N ILE A 177 -11.14 -15.11 -10.57
CA ILE A 177 -10.94 -14.09 -9.55
C ILE A 177 -12.07 -14.12 -8.52
N GLN A 178 -13.32 -14.29 -8.95
CA GLN A 178 -14.47 -14.44 -8.03
C GLN A 178 -14.37 -15.73 -7.21
N ALA A 179 -13.95 -16.84 -7.81
CA ALA A 179 -13.75 -18.10 -7.10
C ALA A 179 -12.63 -17.99 -6.05
N GLU A 180 -11.53 -17.29 -6.36
CA GLU A 180 -10.44 -17.02 -5.42
C GLU A 180 -10.92 -16.13 -4.26
N ALA A 181 -11.65 -15.05 -4.57
CA ALA A 181 -12.25 -14.19 -3.55
C ALA A 181 -13.24 -14.95 -2.66
N GLN A 182 -14.06 -15.83 -3.25
CA GLN A 182 -15.02 -16.64 -2.49
C GLN A 182 -14.32 -17.64 -1.56
N LYS A 183 -13.19 -18.24 -1.98
CA LYS A 183 -12.38 -19.10 -1.10
C LYS A 183 -11.91 -18.33 0.13
N HIS A 184 -11.40 -17.10 -0.04
CA HIS A 184 -11.01 -16.25 1.08
C HIS A 184 -12.19 -15.90 2.00
N ILE A 185 -13.37 -15.62 1.44
CA ILE A 185 -14.57 -15.37 2.26
C ILE A 185 -14.99 -16.61 3.05
N THR A 186 -14.90 -17.81 2.46
CA THR A 186 -15.23 -19.05 3.18
C THR A 186 -14.30 -19.30 4.36
N THR A 187 -13.01 -18.96 4.26
CA THR A 187 -12.10 -19.08 5.41
C THR A 187 -12.46 -18.11 6.55
N LEU A 188 -12.95 -16.91 6.24
CA LEU A 188 -13.40 -15.95 7.26
C LEU A 188 -14.68 -16.40 7.96
N LYS A 189 -15.61 -17.04 7.23
CA LYS A 189 -16.86 -17.58 7.80
C LYS A 189 -16.59 -18.67 8.85
N VAL A 190 -15.54 -19.47 8.67
CA VAL A 190 -15.13 -20.47 9.67
C VAL A 190 -14.65 -19.79 10.96
N GLY A 191 -13.84 -18.73 10.83
CA GLY A 191 -13.41 -17.93 11.98
C GLY A 191 -14.58 -17.32 12.75
N TRP A 192 -15.58 -16.78 12.03
CA TRP A 192 -16.78 -16.23 12.65
C TRP A 192 -17.62 -17.27 13.40
N TRP A 193 -17.69 -18.51 12.89
CA TRP A 193 -18.38 -19.62 13.56
C TRP A 193 -17.75 -19.98 14.90
N ILE A 194 -16.41 -19.93 15.01
CA ILE A 194 -15.68 -20.18 16.27
C ILE A 194 -16.02 -19.10 17.30
N VAL A 195 -16.05 -17.83 16.87
CA VAL A 195 -16.43 -16.69 17.74
C VAL A 195 -17.88 -16.83 18.20
N PHE A 196 -18.80 -17.18 17.29
CA PHE A 196 -20.21 -17.39 17.63
C PHE A 196 -20.40 -18.52 18.65
N LEU A 197 -19.71 -19.66 18.47
CA LEU A 197 -19.76 -20.79 19.39
C LEU A 197 -19.30 -20.37 20.80
N TRP A 198 -18.19 -19.64 20.91
CA TRP A 198 -17.68 -19.15 22.20
C TRP A 198 -18.56 -18.08 22.83
N ALA A 199 -19.12 -17.16 22.05
CA ALA A 199 -19.90 -16.03 22.57
C ALA A 199 -21.33 -16.40 22.94
N VAL A 200 -21.92 -17.42 22.31
CA VAL A 200 -23.33 -17.78 22.50
C VAL A 200 -23.49 -19.13 23.18
N VAL A 201 -22.81 -20.17 22.70
CA VAL A 201 -23.04 -21.53 23.20
C VAL A 201 -22.42 -21.75 24.58
N VAL A 202 -21.26 -21.17 24.86
CA VAL A 202 -20.65 -21.26 26.19
C VAL A 202 -21.50 -20.54 27.25
N PRO A 203 -21.90 -19.26 27.10
CA PRO A 203 -22.75 -18.59 28.08
C PRO A 203 -24.12 -19.25 28.24
N LEU A 204 -24.73 -19.72 27.14
CA LEU A 204 -26.00 -20.44 27.21
C LEU A 204 -25.85 -21.78 27.93
N GLY A 205 -24.76 -22.51 27.68
CA GLY A 205 -24.44 -23.75 28.39
C GLY A 205 -24.29 -23.53 29.89
N VAL A 206 -23.58 -22.47 30.29
CA VAL A 206 -23.45 -22.06 31.71
C VAL A 206 -24.83 -21.75 32.31
N ALA A 207 -25.68 -20.98 31.61
CA ALA A 207 -27.01 -20.63 32.10
C ALA A 207 -27.94 -21.85 32.27
N VAL A 208 -27.87 -22.84 31.35
CA VAL A 208 -28.63 -24.09 31.46
C VAL A 208 -28.10 -24.98 32.58
N LEU A 209 -26.77 -25.04 32.76
CA LEU A 209 -26.13 -25.77 33.85
C LEU A 209 -26.47 -25.18 35.22
N GLU A 210 -26.59 -23.85 35.32
CA GLU A 210 -27.02 -23.15 36.53
C GLU A 210 -28.46 -23.51 36.93
N TRP A 211 -29.35 -23.76 35.95
CA TRP A 211 -30.72 -24.21 36.21
C TRP A 211 -30.78 -25.63 36.82
N TRP A 212 -29.83 -26.51 36.47
CA TRP A 212 -29.92 -27.94 36.79
C TRP A 212 -29.21 -28.36 38.08
N SER A 213 -28.35 -27.53 38.67
CA SER A 213 -27.76 -27.89 39.96
C SER A 213 -27.43 -26.69 40.85
N ASP A 214 -28.06 -26.66 42.03
CA ASP A 214 -27.70 -25.76 43.13
C ASP A 214 -26.22 -25.88 43.52
N LEU A 215 -25.63 -27.06 43.28
CA LEU A 215 -24.22 -27.33 43.54
C LEU A 215 -23.28 -26.52 42.64
N LEU A 216 -23.64 -26.24 41.38
CA LEU A 216 -22.82 -25.42 40.50
C LEU A 216 -22.86 -23.95 40.92
N GLY A 217 -24.01 -23.45 41.36
CA GLY A 217 -24.12 -22.11 41.95
C GLY A 217 -23.17 -21.92 43.12
N LEU A 218 -23.05 -22.95 43.98
CA LEU A 218 -22.06 -22.98 45.05
C LEU A 218 -20.62 -22.97 44.52
N VAL A 219 -20.31 -23.71 43.45
CA VAL A 219 -18.96 -23.74 42.84
C VAL A 219 -18.60 -22.41 42.19
N VAL A 220 -19.53 -21.77 41.47
CA VAL A 220 -19.32 -20.43 40.87
C VAL A 220 -19.15 -19.39 41.96
N LEU A 221 -19.97 -19.44 43.02
CA LEU A 221 -19.86 -18.57 44.18
C LEU A 221 -18.52 -18.78 44.92
N ALA A 222 -18.12 -20.03 45.14
CA ALA A 222 -16.84 -20.37 45.76
C ALA A 222 -15.66 -19.91 44.90
N TYR A 223 -15.74 -20.07 43.57
CA TYR A 223 -14.73 -19.57 42.65
C TYR A 223 -14.67 -18.03 42.65
N ALA A 224 -15.82 -17.34 42.69
CA ALA A 224 -15.89 -15.89 42.81
C ALA A 224 -15.28 -15.40 44.13
N PHE A 225 -15.61 -16.05 45.26
CA PHE A 225 -15.00 -15.75 46.56
C PHE A 225 -13.50 -16.03 46.58
N PHE A 226 -13.06 -17.14 46.00
CA PHE A 226 -11.64 -17.47 45.87
C PHE A 226 -10.90 -16.42 45.05
N LYS A 227 -11.44 -16.04 43.89
CA LYS A 227 -10.90 -14.94 43.06
C LYS A 227 -10.85 -13.62 43.82
N ALA A 228 -11.90 -13.27 44.55
CA ALA A 228 -11.94 -12.06 45.36
C ALA A 228 -10.90 -12.07 46.49
N ALA A 229 -10.73 -13.21 47.17
CA ALA A 229 -9.73 -13.39 48.23
C ALA A 229 -8.29 -13.29 47.67
N VAL A 230 -8.01 -13.93 46.54
CA VAL A 230 -6.71 -13.83 45.85
C VAL A 230 -6.40 -12.39 45.46
N GLU A 231 -7.39 -11.65 44.93
CA GLU A 231 -7.21 -10.26 44.54
C GLU A 231 -7.02 -9.33 45.76
N ALA A 232 -7.74 -9.58 46.85
CA ALA A 232 -7.55 -8.86 48.12
C ALA A 232 -6.16 -9.10 48.73
N LEU A 233 -5.66 -10.34 48.66
CA LEU A 233 -4.30 -10.70 49.07
C LEU A 233 -3.22 -10.05 48.19
N ARG A 234 -3.49 -9.86 46.90
CA ARG A 234 -2.63 -9.12 45.98
C ARG A 234 -2.60 -7.62 46.31
N LEU A 235 -3.75 -7.02 46.58
CA LEU A 235 -3.86 -5.59 46.94
C LEU A 235 -3.21 -5.27 48.30
N THR A 236 -3.28 -6.19 49.26
CA THR A 236 -2.64 -6.05 50.57
C THR A 236 -1.14 -6.34 50.56
N GLY A 237 -0.56 -6.68 49.39
CA GLY A 237 0.88 -6.86 49.20
C GLY A 237 1.44 -8.18 49.73
N HIS A 238 0.59 -9.08 50.24
CA HIS A 238 1.00 -10.38 50.76
C HIS A 238 1.31 -11.41 49.65
N LEU A 239 0.83 -11.18 48.42
CA LEU A 239 1.20 -11.96 47.25
C LEU A 239 2.03 -11.12 46.26
N PRO A 240 3.32 -11.44 46.03
CA PRO A 240 4.14 -10.71 45.06
C PRO A 240 3.63 -10.94 43.63
N LYS A 241 3.70 -9.89 42.81
CA LYS A 241 3.37 -9.99 41.38
C LYS A 241 4.28 -11.00 40.70
N SER A 242 3.71 -11.81 39.82
CA SER A 242 4.49 -12.76 39.02
C SER A 242 5.49 -12.04 38.11
N GLU A 243 6.61 -12.66 37.75
CA GLU A 243 7.56 -12.08 36.78
C GLU A 243 6.89 -11.73 35.45
N ARG A 244 5.94 -12.57 34.99
CA ARG A 244 5.15 -12.29 33.79
C ARG A 244 4.28 -11.05 33.94
N GLU A 245 3.68 -10.83 35.11
CA GLU A 245 2.86 -9.65 35.39
C GLU A 245 3.74 -8.39 35.47
N ARG A 246 4.95 -8.48 36.06
CA ARG A 246 5.91 -7.38 36.08
C ARG A 246 6.41 -7.00 34.69
N GLN A 247 6.69 -7.98 33.84
CA GLN A 247 7.07 -7.73 32.44
C GLN A 247 5.95 -7.04 31.69
N LYS A 248 4.71 -7.55 31.83
CA LYS A 248 3.54 -6.94 31.21
C LYS A 248 3.31 -5.50 31.69
N GLU A 249 3.44 -5.22 32.99
CA GLU A 249 3.33 -3.85 33.51
C GLU A 249 4.43 -2.92 32.99
N ALA A 250 5.66 -3.44 32.84
CA ALA A 250 6.75 -2.67 32.26
C ALA A 250 6.49 -2.36 30.77
N GLU A 251 5.95 -3.32 30.01
CA GLU A 251 5.52 -3.12 28.63
C GLU A 251 4.36 -2.12 28.54
N ASP A 252 3.34 -2.26 29.40
CA ASP A 252 2.19 -1.36 29.46
C ASP A 252 2.61 0.06 29.88
N LEU A 253 3.58 0.20 30.78
CA LEU A 253 4.13 1.50 31.17
C LEU A 253 4.95 2.13 30.03
N LYS A 254 5.76 1.34 29.33
CA LYS A 254 6.44 1.80 28.11
C LYS A 254 5.44 2.24 27.05
N MET A 255 4.42 1.42 26.77
CA MET A 255 3.36 1.73 25.79
C MET A 255 2.63 3.01 26.16
N ARG A 256 2.20 3.16 27.41
CA ARG A 256 1.56 4.39 27.90
C ARG A 256 2.48 5.60 27.78
N HIS A 257 3.77 5.44 28.09
CA HIS A 257 4.75 6.50 27.93
C HIS A 257 4.91 6.91 26.47
N TYR A 258 5.02 5.95 25.54
CA TYR A 258 5.03 6.23 24.09
C TYR A 258 3.75 6.93 23.65
N TYR A 259 2.60 6.39 24.02
CA TYR A 259 1.28 6.94 23.66
C TYR A 259 1.12 8.38 24.16
N TYR A 260 1.51 8.66 25.40
CA TYR A 260 1.53 10.00 25.97
C TYR A 260 2.38 10.98 25.15
N HIS A 261 3.56 10.56 24.71
CA HIS A 261 4.40 11.39 23.86
C HIS A 261 3.83 11.59 22.45
N CYS A 262 3.14 10.58 21.90
CA CYS A 262 2.43 10.69 20.63
C CYS A 262 1.25 11.67 20.70
N GLU A 263 0.44 11.62 21.78
CA GLU A 263 -0.70 12.53 21.95
C GLU A 263 -0.29 13.99 22.15
N ARG A 264 0.85 14.25 22.82
CA ARG A 264 1.32 15.61 23.07
C ARG A 264 1.93 16.29 21.84
N ASN A 265 2.27 15.52 20.79
CA ASN A 265 2.88 16.05 19.58
C ASN A 265 2.43 15.26 18.33
N PRO A 266 1.15 15.39 17.95
CA PRO A 266 0.59 14.65 16.83
C PRO A 266 1.29 14.96 15.51
N GLU A 267 1.70 16.22 15.29
CA GLU A 267 2.37 16.64 14.07
C GLU A 267 3.71 15.94 13.86
N SER A 268 4.53 15.81 14.91
CA SER A 268 5.81 15.10 14.79
C SER A 268 5.63 13.61 14.56
N PHE A 269 4.58 13.01 15.13
CA PHE A 269 4.25 11.61 14.88
C PHE A 269 3.77 11.39 13.44
N GLU A 270 2.94 12.28 12.90
CA GLU A 270 2.53 12.23 11.49
C GLU A 270 3.73 12.34 10.54
N ARG A 271 4.68 13.25 10.83
CA ARG A 271 5.94 13.36 10.09
C ARG A 271 6.77 12.07 10.16
N LEU A 272 6.93 11.49 11.35
CA LEU A 272 7.66 10.24 11.54
C LEU A 272 7.00 9.09 10.76
N LYS A 273 5.67 9.03 10.77
CA LYS A 273 4.90 8.05 10.01
C LYS A 273 5.13 8.21 8.50
N ALA A 274 5.09 9.45 8.00
CA ALA A 274 5.38 9.74 6.59
C ALA A 274 6.82 9.37 6.22
N ASP A 275 7.80 9.65 7.09
CA ASP A 275 9.20 9.29 6.88
C ASP A 275 9.42 7.77 6.88
N ASN A 276 8.75 7.04 7.77
CA ASN A 276 8.82 5.58 7.80
C ASN A 276 8.25 4.98 6.51
N PHE A 277 7.07 5.45 6.06
CA PHE A 277 6.52 5.00 4.78
C PHE A 277 7.44 5.33 3.62
N ARG A 278 8.06 6.52 3.59
CA ARG A 278 9.04 6.85 2.54
C ARG A 278 10.21 5.88 2.53
N ARG A 279 10.76 5.52 3.70
CA ARG A 279 11.87 4.57 3.81
C ARG A 279 11.45 3.16 3.37
N GLU A 280 10.31 2.68 3.82
CA GLU A 280 9.74 1.40 3.42
C GLU A 280 9.56 1.33 1.89
N GLU A 281 9.08 2.42 1.27
CA GLU A 281 8.89 2.47 -0.17
C GLU A 281 10.20 2.48 -0.95
N ILE A 282 11.20 3.24 -0.48
CA ILE A 282 12.57 3.20 -1.03
C ILE A 282 13.14 1.79 -0.95
N GLU A 283 13.03 1.13 0.20
CA GLU A 283 13.53 -0.24 0.41
C GLU A 283 12.79 -1.25 -0.48
N ARG A 284 11.48 -1.09 -0.64
CA ARG A 284 10.65 -1.90 -1.53
C ARG A 284 11.07 -1.73 -2.99
N THR A 285 11.24 -0.50 -3.47
CA THR A 285 11.67 -0.22 -4.85
C THR A 285 13.06 -0.81 -5.12
N LYS A 286 14.01 -0.64 -4.19
CA LYS A 286 15.36 -1.20 -4.32
C LYS A 286 15.38 -2.73 -4.30
N SER A 287 14.63 -3.35 -3.39
CA SER A 287 14.56 -4.81 -3.31
C SER A 287 13.89 -5.41 -4.55
N GLN A 288 12.87 -4.75 -5.11
CA GLN A 288 12.28 -5.15 -6.39
C GLN A 288 13.30 -5.06 -7.53
N ALA A 289 14.03 -3.94 -7.65
CA ALA A 289 15.06 -3.79 -8.68
C ALA A 289 16.15 -4.87 -8.56
N ALA A 290 16.62 -5.15 -7.33
CA ALA A 290 17.62 -6.19 -7.08
C ALA A 290 17.11 -7.61 -7.42
N ALA A 291 15.85 -7.90 -7.09
CA ALA A 291 15.23 -9.19 -7.42
C ALA A 291 15.12 -9.38 -8.94
N LEU A 292 14.74 -8.34 -9.69
CA LEU A 292 14.64 -8.40 -11.15
C LEU A 292 16.01 -8.59 -11.81
N LYS A 293 17.05 -7.89 -11.33
CA LYS A 293 18.44 -8.08 -11.79
C LYS A 293 18.89 -9.54 -11.65
N THR A 294 18.54 -10.17 -10.54
CA THR A 294 18.88 -11.58 -10.26
C THR A 294 18.14 -12.56 -11.19
N GLN A 295 16.87 -12.26 -11.53
CA GLN A 295 16.08 -13.10 -12.43
C GLN A 295 16.54 -13.04 -13.89
N GLN A 296 17.03 -11.88 -14.35
CA GLN A 296 17.50 -11.70 -15.73
C GLN A 296 18.92 -12.20 -15.96
N HIS A 297 19.76 -12.20 -14.92
CA HIS A 297 21.08 -12.80 -14.92
C HIS A 297 21.13 -13.95 -13.90
N PRO A 298 20.52 -15.12 -14.19
CA PRO A 298 20.79 -16.30 -13.38
C PRO A 298 22.30 -16.54 -13.47
N SER A 299 22.99 -16.32 -12.35
CA SER A 299 24.44 -16.42 -12.23
C SER A 299 24.90 -17.67 -12.94
N THR A 300 25.68 -17.47 -14.00
CA THR A 300 26.38 -18.51 -14.74
C THR A 300 27.61 -18.93 -13.94
N ASP A 301 27.43 -19.20 -12.66
CA ASP A 301 28.47 -19.72 -11.77
C ASP A 301 28.11 -21.17 -11.47
N GLY A 302 28.60 -22.05 -12.35
CA GLY A 302 28.80 -23.47 -12.09
C GLY A 302 30.20 -23.72 -11.55
#